data_AF-A0A9Q0GKP3-F1
#
_entry.id   AF-A0A9Q0GKP3-F1
#
_cell.length_a   1.000
_cell.length_b   1.000
_cell.length_c   1.000
_cell.angle_alpha   90.00
_cell.angle_beta   90.00
_cell.angle_gamma   90.00
#
_symmetry.space_group_name_H-M   'P 1'
#
loop_
_entity.id
_entity.type
_entity.pdbx_description
1 polymer ?
#
loop_
_entity_poly.entity_id
_entity_poly.type
_entity_poly.pdbx_seq_one_letter_code
_entity_poly.pdbx_strand_id
1 'polypeptide(L)'
;MYRNRAATAKLVHRAERHGYEAIVLPVDVPKLGRREADIKNKKRGTIDVLEEVVHAVGGKIPVLFDGGIRRVTDIFKALALGAQAVLIGRPVVFGLAAKGEYGVKRVLQMLKDKLELTMALSGCPSLKDISRGHVKTAQDRIQSML
;
A
#
# COMPACT_ATOMS: atom_id res chain seq x y z
N MET A 1 9.82 17.07 7.70
CA MET A 1 11.05 17.05 6.87
C MET A 1 12.23 17.66 7.62
N TYR A 2 13.44 17.15 7.38
CA TYR A 2 14.65 17.76 7.91
C TYR A 2 14.75 19.22 7.45
N ARG A 3 14.87 20.16 8.39
CA ARG A 3 15.02 21.59 8.06
C ARG A 3 16.35 21.88 7.36
N ASN A 4 17.36 21.05 7.61
CA ASN A 4 18.70 21.18 7.02
C ASN A 4 18.77 20.45 5.67
N ARG A 5 18.81 21.21 4.57
CA ARG A 5 18.90 20.66 3.21
C ARG A 5 20.24 19.97 2.92
N ALA A 6 21.33 20.40 3.54
CA ALA A 6 22.63 19.73 3.41
C ALA A 6 22.62 18.32 4.03
N ALA A 7 21.89 18.14 5.14
CA ALA A 7 21.68 16.83 5.74
C ALA A 7 20.85 15.91 4.82
N THR A 8 19.77 16.42 4.23
CA THR A 8 18.96 15.68 3.26
C THR A 8 19.79 15.26 2.04
N ALA A 9 20.59 16.17 1.47
CA ALA A 9 21.48 15.85 0.36
C ALA A 9 22.44 14.71 0.73
N LYS A 10 23.07 14.75 1.91
CA LYS A 10 23.96 13.66 2.37
C LYS A 10 23.25 12.31 2.47
N LEU A 11 21.98 12.29 2.90
CA LEU A 11 21.18 11.05 2.96
C LEU A 11 20.89 10.49 1.56
N VAL A 12 20.56 11.35 0.59
CA VAL A 12 20.33 10.94 -0.80
C VAL A 12 21.60 10.35 -1.41
N HIS A 13 22.73 11.05 -1.33
CA HIS A 13 24.02 10.53 -1.83
C HIS A 13 24.44 9.22 -1.14
N ARG A 14 24.09 9.06 0.15
CA ARG A 14 24.32 7.80 0.86
C ARG A 14 23.45 6.68 0.30
N ALA A 15 22.17 6.93 0.03
CA ALA A 15 21.27 5.94 -0.56
C ALA A 15 21.76 5.52 -1.96
N GLU A 16 22.12 6.48 -2.81
CA GLU A 16 22.68 6.23 -4.16
C GLU A 16 23.95 5.37 -4.10
N ARG A 17 24.90 5.69 -3.21
CA ARG A 17 26.13 4.89 -3.03
C ARG A 17 25.88 3.45 -2.58
N HIS A 18 24.73 3.16 -2.00
CA HIS A 18 24.32 1.81 -1.61
C HIS A 18 23.36 1.16 -2.62
N GLY A 19 23.18 1.74 -3.81
CA GLY A 19 22.42 1.14 -4.90
C GLY A 19 20.90 1.29 -4.78
N TYR A 20 20.40 2.24 -3.99
CA TYR A 20 18.95 2.51 -3.94
C TYR A 20 18.50 3.20 -5.23
N GLU A 21 17.44 2.67 -5.86
CA GLU A 21 16.96 3.11 -7.18
C GLU A 21 15.80 4.12 -7.13
N ALA A 22 15.23 4.35 -5.94
CA ALA A 22 14.10 5.25 -5.76
C ALA A 22 14.15 5.96 -4.41
N ILE A 23 13.61 7.18 -4.38
CA ILE A 23 13.44 7.98 -3.16
C ILE A 23 11.93 8.10 -2.88
N VAL A 24 11.51 7.69 -1.69
CA VAL A 24 10.15 7.93 -1.19
C VAL A 24 10.18 9.16 -0.31
N LEU A 25 9.41 10.18 -0.69
CA LEU A 25 9.31 11.44 0.05
C LEU A 25 7.94 11.55 0.74
N PRO A 26 7.84 11.36 2.06
CA PRO A 26 6.58 11.56 2.78
C PRO A 26 6.18 13.03 2.79
N VAL A 27 5.04 13.36 2.20
CA VAL A 27 4.50 14.74 2.10
C VAL A 27 3.28 14.98 2.98
N ASP A 28 2.70 13.91 3.52
CA ASP A 28 1.49 13.89 4.35
C ASP A 28 1.77 14.06 5.87
N VAL A 29 3.06 14.15 6.26
CA VAL A 29 3.49 14.33 7.66
C VAL A 29 4.21 15.67 7.87
N PRO A 30 3.60 16.83 7.55
CA PRO A 30 4.21 18.14 7.84
C PRO A 30 4.33 18.39 9.34
N LYS A 31 3.43 17.77 10.12
CA LYS A 31 3.45 17.66 11.58
C LYS A 31 3.18 16.20 11.93
N LEU A 32 3.66 15.75 13.09
CA LEU A 32 3.31 14.42 13.58
C LEU A 32 1.79 14.31 13.74
N GLY A 33 1.20 13.30 13.12
CA GLY A 33 -0.24 13.06 13.16
C GLY A 33 -0.71 12.72 14.58
N ARG A 34 -1.88 13.24 14.96
CA ARG A 34 -2.52 12.93 16.25
C ARG A 34 -3.17 11.54 16.15
N ARG A 35 -2.50 10.51 16.69
CA ARG A 35 -2.96 9.12 16.63
C ARG A 35 -4.10 8.88 17.61
N GLU A 36 -5.34 9.18 17.21
CA GLU A 36 -6.52 8.93 18.03
C GLU A 36 -6.82 7.43 18.24
N ALA A 37 -6.15 6.47 17.60
CA ALA A 37 -6.19 5.07 18.03
C ALA A 37 -5.52 4.84 19.40
N ASP A 38 -4.70 5.81 19.84
CA ASP A 38 -4.25 5.98 21.23
C ASP A 38 -5.39 6.57 22.11
N ILE A 39 -6.58 6.90 21.57
CA ILE A 39 -7.69 7.56 22.27
C ILE A 39 -9.13 7.00 22.00
N LYS A 40 -9.62 6.74 20.77
CA LYS A 40 -10.94 6.16 20.41
C LYS A 40 -11.07 6.02 18.88
N ASN A 41 -11.17 4.80 18.35
CA ASN A 41 -11.21 4.56 16.90
C ASN A 41 -12.61 4.71 16.27
N LYS A 42 -12.67 5.41 15.11
CA LYS A 42 -13.49 5.09 13.90
C LYS A 42 -13.21 6.14 12.80
N LYS A 43 -12.44 5.79 11.75
CA LYS A 43 -12.25 6.63 10.55
C LYS A 43 -12.24 5.78 9.27
N ARG A 44 -12.58 6.42 8.14
CA ARG A 44 -12.56 5.88 6.77
C ARG A 44 -11.17 5.36 6.38
N GLY A 45 -11.10 4.37 5.48
CA GLY A 45 -9.85 3.72 5.11
C GLY A 45 -9.14 4.46 3.98
N THR A 46 -7.80 4.47 3.97
CA THR A 46 -7.02 5.13 2.89
C THR A 46 -7.33 4.59 1.50
N ILE A 47 -7.83 3.35 1.39
CA ILE A 47 -8.24 2.75 0.12
C ILE A 47 -9.42 3.47 -0.54
N ASP A 48 -10.23 4.20 0.23
CA ASP A 48 -11.43 4.88 -0.26
C ASP A 48 -11.10 6.02 -1.24
N VAL A 49 -9.88 6.58 -1.18
CA VAL A 49 -9.41 7.66 -2.08
C VAL A 49 -8.50 7.16 -3.21
N LEU A 50 -8.18 5.86 -3.24
CA LEU A 50 -7.18 5.32 -4.17
C LEU A 50 -7.58 5.52 -5.63
N GLU A 51 -8.84 5.23 -5.97
CA GLU A 51 -9.34 5.31 -7.34
C GLU A 51 -9.31 6.75 -7.89
N GLU A 52 -9.63 7.75 -7.05
CA GLU A 52 -9.52 9.17 -7.41
C GLU A 52 -8.07 9.57 -7.73
N VAL A 53 -7.10 9.09 -6.94
CA VAL A 53 -5.67 9.35 -7.17
C VAL A 53 -5.20 8.67 -8.46
N VAL A 54 -5.58 7.41 -8.68
CA VAL A 54 -5.23 6.66 -9.90
C VAL A 54 -5.75 7.38 -11.15
N HIS A 55 -7.01 7.82 -11.12
CA HIS A 55 -7.60 8.59 -12.21
C HIS A 55 -6.87 9.92 -12.45
N ALA A 56 -6.55 10.66 -11.39
CA ALA A 56 -5.82 11.93 -11.50
C ALA A 56 -4.40 11.76 -12.07
N VAL A 57 -3.72 10.66 -11.74
CA VAL A 57 -2.39 10.34 -12.28
C VAL A 57 -2.46 9.96 -13.76
N GLY A 58 -3.53 9.28 -14.19
CA GLY A 58 -3.79 8.95 -15.59
C GLY A 58 -2.69 8.12 -16.23
N GLY A 59 -2.06 7.21 -15.46
CA GLY A 59 -1.01 6.31 -15.93
C GLY A 59 0.35 6.95 -16.24
N LYS A 60 0.54 8.26 -15.99
CA LYS A 60 1.79 8.99 -16.30
C LYS A 60 2.97 8.51 -15.46
N ILE A 61 2.72 8.13 -14.21
CA ILE A 61 3.71 7.59 -13.28
C ILE A 61 3.08 6.44 -12.49
N PRO A 62 3.90 5.54 -11.92
CA PRO A 62 3.34 4.45 -11.16
C PRO A 62 2.65 4.89 -9.86
N VAL A 63 1.49 4.30 -9.56
CA VAL A 63 0.78 4.51 -8.28
C VAL A 63 1.00 3.30 -7.39
N LEU A 64 1.69 3.53 -6.26
CA LEU A 64 1.90 2.53 -5.22
C LEU A 64 1.01 2.86 -4.02
N PHE A 65 0.47 1.83 -3.37
CA PHE A 65 -0.50 2.00 -2.27
C PHE A 65 -0.04 1.37 -0.95
N ASP A 66 -0.13 2.13 0.14
CA ASP A 66 -0.04 1.65 1.52
C ASP A 66 -1.14 2.34 2.35
N GLY A 67 -1.33 1.90 3.59
CA GLY A 67 -2.30 2.49 4.51
C GLY A 67 -3.45 1.55 4.80
N GLY A 68 -3.17 0.31 5.20
CA GLY A 68 -4.23 -0.56 5.66
C GLY A 68 -4.02 -2.04 5.43
N ILE A 69 -3.10 -2.45 4.57
CA ILE A 69 -2.95 -3.86 4.17
C ILE A 69 -2.72 -4.79 5.37
N ARG A 70 -3.69 -5.67 5.64
CA ARG A 70 -3.60 -6.75 6.65
C ARG A 70 -3.99 -8.10 6.07
N ARG A 71 -4.82 -8.10 5.03
CA ARG A 71 -5.34 -9.28 4.36
C ARG A 71 -4.95 -9.23 2.90
N VAL A 72 -4.90 -10.40 2.30
CA VAL A 72 -4.62 -10.55 0.86
C VAL A 72 -5.70 -9.89 0.01
N THR A 73 -6.95 -9.91 0.45
CA THR A 73 -8.03 -9.21 -0.23
C THR A 73 -7.84 -7.70 -0.26
N ASP A 74 -7.09 -7.11 0.68
CA ASP A 74 -6.74 -5.69 0.61
C ASP A 74 -5.75 -5.42 -0.53
N ILE A 75 -4.79 -6.35 -0.74
CA ILE A 75 -3.83 -6.30 -1.86
C ILE A 75 -4.59 -6.41 -3.18
N PHE A 76 -5.40 -7.46 -3.32
CA PHE A 76 -6.18 -7.70 -4.53
C PHE A 76 -7.08 -6.51 -4.89
N LYS A 77 -7.76 -5.93 -3.89
CA LYS A 77 -8.60 -4.74 -4.09
C LYS A 77 -7.78 -3.53 -4.53
N ALA A 78 -6.64 -3.26 -3.89
CA ALA A 78 -5.80 -2.13 -4.28
C ALA A 78 -5.30 -2.27 -5.73
N LEU A 79 -4.89 -3.47 -6.14
CA LEU A 79 -4.50 -3.75 -7.53
C LEU A 79 -5.68 -3.58 -8.50
N ALA A 80 -6.87 -4.09 -8.15
CA ALA A 80 -8.08 -3.94 -8.94
C ALA A 80 -8.53 -2.48 -9.10
N LEU A 81 -8.24 -1.64 -8.09
CA LEU A 81 -8.49 -0.19 -8.13
C LEU A 81 -7.37 0.59 -8.84
N GLY A 82 -6.39 -0.10 -9.43
CA GLY A 82 -5.38 0.49 -10.31
C GLY A 82 -4.05 0.84 -9.64
N ALA A 83 -3.81 0.42 -8.39
CA ALA A 83 -2.44 0.44 -7.85
C ALA A 83 -1.56 -0.57 -8.60
N GLN A 84 -0.29 -0.24 -8.87
CA GLN A 84 0.66 -1.15 -9.50
C GLN A 84 1.43 -2.02 -8.50
N ALA A 85 1.57 -1.53 -7.27
CA ALA A 85 2.09 -2.32 -6.17
C ALA A 85 1.53 -1.82 -4.84
N VAL A 86 1.63 -2.66 -3.82
CA VAL A 86 1.31 -2.29 -2.45
C VAL A 86 2.53 -2.35 -1.56
N LEU A 87 2.61 -1.50 -0.54
CA LEU A 87 3.63 -1.56 0.49
C LEU A 87 3.06 -2.16 1.78
N ILE A 88 3.88 -2.93 2.50
CA ILE A 88 3.48 -3.65 3.71
C ILE A 88 4.29 -3.16 4.90
N GLY A 89 3.69 -2.31 5.73
CA GLY A 89 4.32 -1.81 6.96
C GLY A 89 4.21 -2.79 8.15
N ARG A 90 3.22 -2.54 9.03
CA ARG A 90 3.15 -3.23 10.35
C ARG A 90 3.23 -4.77 10.32
N PRO A 91 2.62 -5.50 9.35
CA PRO A 91 2.75 -6.96 9.32
C PRO A 91 4.21 -7.44 9.27
N VAL A 92 5.07 -6.75 8.52
CA VAL A 92 6.51 -7.07 8.46
C VAL A 92 7.18 -6.81 9.81
N VAL A 93 6.89 -5.67 10.45
CA VAL A 93 7.41 -5.34 11.78
C VAL A 93 6.95 -6.34 12.85
N PHE A 94 5.71 -6.79 12.80
CA PHE A 94 5.18 -7.78 13.73
C PHE A 94 5.78 -9.17 13.51
N GLY A 95 5.99 -9.57 12.24
CA GLY A 95 6.72 -10.79 11.91
C GLY A 95 8.15 -10.75 12.46
N LEU A 96 8.84 -9.61 12.27
CA LEU A 96 10.17 -9.37 12.81
C LEU A 96 10.21 -9.50 14.34
N ALA A 97 9.28 -8.86 15.04
CA ALA A 97 9.21 -8.93 16.49
C ALA A 97 8.90 -10.35 17.00
N ALA A 98 8.07 -11.11 16.28
CA ALA A 98 7.66 -12.45 16.70
C ALA A 98 8.75 -13.51 16.51
N LYS A 99 9.43 -13.51 15.35
CA LYS A 99 10.41 -14.57 14.99
C LYS A 99 11.58 -14.06 14.15
N GLY A 100 12.00 -12.81 14.34
CA GLY A 100 13.13 -12.23 13.62
C GLY A 100 12.95 -12.30 12.10
N GLU A 101 14.05 -12.54 11.39
CA GLU A 101 14.06 -12.67 9.93
C GLU A 101 13.10 -13.77 9.43
N TYR A 102 13.00 -14.90 10.15
CA TYR A 102 12.07 -15.97 9.78
C TYR A 102 10.62 -15.49 9.78
N GLY A 103 10.24 -14.70 10.78
CA GLY A 103 8.89 -14.14 10.86
C GLY A 103 8.59 -13.18 9.72
N VAL A 104 9.56 -12.35 9.31
CA VAL A 104 9.45 -11.50 8.12
C VAL A 104 9.23 -12.34 6.87
N LYS A 105 10.10 -13.33 6.62
CA LYS A 105 9.98 -14.23 5.47
C LYS A 105 8.62 -14.92 5.44
N ARG A 106 8.15 -15.42 6.59
CA ARG A 106 6.87 -16.11 6.68
C ARG A 106 5.68 -15.20 6.36
N VAL A 107 5.69 -13.95 6.82
CA VAL A 107 4.65 -12.96 6.48
C VAL A 107 4.60 -12.73 4.98
N LEU A 108 5.75 -12.45 4.35
CA LEU A 108 5.82 -12.19 2.91
C LEU A 108 5.38 -13.41 2.09
N GLN A 109 5.83 -14.60 2.48
CA GLN A 109 5.44 -15.85 1.80
C GLN A 109 3.93 -16.11 1.91
N MET A 110 3.34 -15.95 3.10
CA MET A 110 1.89 -16.14 3.27
C MET A 110 1.07 -15.14 2.45
N LEU A 111 1.53 -13.90 2.31
CA LEU A 111 0.85 -12.90 1.46
C LEU A 111 0.92 -13.31 -0.01
N LYS A 112 2.08 -13.80 -0.47
CA LYS A 112 2.28 -14.30 -1.83
C LYS A 112 1.38 -15.51 -2.12
N ASP A 113 1.50 -16.58 -1.34
CA ASP A 113 0.77 -17.84 -1.59
C ASP A 113 -0.75 -17.64 -1.61
N LYS A 114 -1.24 -16.82 -0.67
CA LYS A 114 -2.68 -16.54 -0.59
C LYS A 114 -3.14 -15.60 -1.70
N LEU A 115 -2.28 -14.71 -2.19
CA LEU A 115 -2.61 -13.86 -3.34
C LEU A 115 -2.76 -14.72 -4.60
N GLU A 116 -1.85 -15.67 -4.82
CA GLU A 116 -1.97 -16.66 -5.91
C GLU A 116 -3.29 -17.44 -5.81
N LEU A 117 -3.66 -17.89 -4.61
CA LEU A 117 -4.97 -18.54 -4.40
C LEU A 117 -6.15 -17.60 -4.71
N THR A 118 -6.09 -16.35 -4.24
CA THR A 118 -7.17 -15.36 -4.48
C THR A 118 -7.31 -15.07 -5.98
N MET A 119 -6.20 -14.94 -6.68
CA MET A 119 -6.13 -14.77 -8.13
C MET A 119 -6.74 -15.97 -8.87
N ALA A 120 -6.36 -17.19 -8.50
CA ALA A 120 -6.94 -18.42 -9.07
C ALA A 120 -8.46 -18.48 -8.89
N LEU A 121 -8.96 -18.16 -7.69
CA LEU A 121 -10.39 -18.13 -7.38
C LEU A 121 -11.14 -16.97 -8.06
N SER A 122 -10.42 -15.92 -8.47
CA SER A 122 -10.98 -14.75 -9.16
C SER A 122 -10.82 -14.84 -10.68
N GLY A 123 -10.29 -15.94 -11.21
CA GLY A 123 -10.05 -16.10 -12.65
C GLY A 123 -8.96 -15.19 -13.22
N CYS A 124 -8.00 -14.76 -12.40
CA CYS A 124 -6.90 -13.88 -12.78
C CYS A 124 -5.58 -14.69 -12.89
N PRO A 125 -5.17 -15.20 -14.06
CA PRO A 125 -3.94 -15.99 -14.17
C PRO A 125 -2.66 -15.15 -14.00
N SER A 126 -2.75 -13.84 -14.15
CA SER A 126 -1.66 -12.90 -13.91
C SER A 126 -2.15 -11.63 -13.21
N LEU A 127 -1.22 -10.81 -12.71
CA LEU A 127 -1.55 -9.52 -12.10
C LEU A 127 -2.27 -8.57 -13.07
N LYS A 128 -2.02 -8.71 -14.39
CA LYS A 128 -2.64 -7.87 -15.42
C LYS A 128 -4.13 -8.16 -15.59
N ASP A 129 -4.57 -9.35 -15.19
CA ASP A 129 -5.97 -9.77 -15.28
C ASP A 129 -6.80 -9.22 -14.12
N ILE A 130 -6.15 -8.74 -13.05
CA ILE A 130 -6.83 -8.08 -11.94
C ILE A 130 -7.31 -6.71 -12.42
N SER A 131 -8.62 -6.61 -12.65
CA SER A 131 -9.27 -5.40 -13.13
C SER A 131 -10.33 -4.87 -12.17
N ARG A 132 -10.76 -3.62 -12.39
CA ARG A 132 -11.82 -2.96 -11.62
C ARG A 132 -13.13 -3.76 -11.56
N GLY A 133 -13.42 -4.58 -12.57
CA GLY A 133 -14.62 -5.43 -12.62
C GLY A 133 -14.67 -6.51 -11.53
N HIS A 134 -13.54 -6.84 -10.89
CA HIS A 134 -13.47 -7.85 -9.84
C HIS A 134 -13.90 -7.32 -8.46
N VAL A 135 -14.11 -6.02 -8.31
CA VAL A 135 -14.40 -5.40 -7.01
C VAL A 135 -15.63 -4.50 -7.07
N LYS A 136 -16.37 -4.43 -5.96
CA LYS A 136 -17.41 -3.42 -5.71
C LYS A 136 -17.04 -2.59 -4.50
N THR A 137 -17.10 -1.28 -4.64
CA THR A 137 -16.83 -0.32 -3.56
C THR A 137 -18.13 0.13 -2.88
N ALA A 138 -18.02 0.87 -1.77
CA ALA A 138 -19.19 1.48 -1.15
C ALA A 138 -19.82 2.58 -2.05
N GLN A 139 -18.99 3.28 -2.84
CA GLN A 139 -19.43 4.31 -3.77
C GLN A 139 -20.32 3.71 -4.87
N ASP A 140 -19.94 2.54 -5.40
CA ASP A 140 -20.71 1.82 -6.43
C ASP A 140 -22.12 1.46 -5.95
N ARG A 141 -22.26 1.12 -4.67
CA ARG A 141 -23.57 0.78 -4.07
C ARG A 141 -24.48 2.00 -3.98
N ILE A 142 -23.93 3.15 -3.60
CA ILE A 142 -24.70 4.40 -3.48
C ILE A 142 -25.21 4.83 -4.85
N GLN A 143 -24.36 4.76 -5.89
CA GLN A 143 -24.76 5.10 -7.26
C GLN A 143 -25.82 4.15 -7.83
N SER A 144 -25.83 2.87 -7.43
CA SER A 144 -26.85 1.91 -7.88
C SER A 144 -28.22 2.06 -7.22
N MET A 145 -28.33 2.89 -6.16
CA MET A 145 -29.57 3.15 -5.41
C MET A 145 -30.23 4.48 -5.78
N LEU A 146 -29.58 5.28 -6.63
CA LEU A 146 -30.08 6.54 -7.20
C LEU A 146 -30.51 6.30 -8.65
#